data_AF-A0AAF0PFI2-F1
#
_entry.id   AF-A0AAF0PFI2-F1
#
_cell.length_a   1.000
_cell.length_b   1.000
_cell.length_c   1.000
_cell.angle_alpha   90.00
_cell.angle_beta   90.00
_cell.angle_gamma   90.00
#
_symmetry.space_group_name_H-M   'P 1'
#
loop_
_entity.id
_entity.type
_entity.pdbx_description
1 polymer ?
#
loop_
_entity_poly.entity_id
_entity_poly.type
_entity_poly.pdbx_seq_one_letter_code
_entity_poly.pdbx_strand_id
1 'polypeptide(L)'
;MEAIDNSATRGRYFDYFIGLLFNQLPDVDVVIGREVATGEIDVFVACLDAPDWLHRLVGDATLLENKWREKPIRTDDISVFHDKVSMATASCKVCYFVSMSGFTSERNMGAAQLIQSKSNPKMVGWEREDVEVMIREGSPERLLRSHVM
;
A
#
# COMPACT_ATOMS: atom_id res chain seq x y z
N MET A 1 22.74 -16.38 -14.00
CA MET A 1 21.61 -15.63 -13.41
C MET A 1 22.22 -14.75 -12.34
N GLU A 2 22.50 -13.49 -12.66
CA GLU A 2 23.13 -12.57 -11.70
C GLU A 2 22.15 -12.34 -10.54
N ALA A 3 22.63 -12.53 -9.31
CA ALA A 3 21.86 -12.24 -8.12
C ALA A 3 21.53 -10.74 -8.14
N ILE A 4 20.24 -10.39 -8.25
CA ILE A 4 19.76 -9.03 -8.05
C ILE A 4 19.92 -8.73 -6.57
N ASP A 5 21.14 -8.42 -6.15
CA ASP A 5 21.51 -8.17 -4.75
C ASP A 5 21.77 -6.68 -4.50
N ASN A 6 20.97 -5.83 -5.16
CA ASN A 6 20.82 -4.45 -4.74
C ASN A 6 19.40 -4.28 -4.20
N SER A 7 19.29 -4.08 -2.89
CA SER A 7 18.02 -3.88 -2.18
C SER A 7 17.16 -2.79 -2.80
N ALA A 8 17.76 -1.74 -3.36
CA ALA A 8 17.06 -0.65 -4.04
C ALA A 8 16.42 -1.11 -5.37
N THR A 9 17.08 -1.99 -6.12
CA THR A 9 16.52 -2.57 -7.35
C THR A 9 15.39 -3.53 -7.03
N ARG A 10 15.55 -4.36 -5.98
CA ARG A 10 14.48 -5.25 -5.51
C ARG A 10 13.25 -4.48 -5.04
N GLY A 11 13.45 -3.39 -4.29
CA GLY A 11 12.37 -2.49 -3.87
C GLY A 11 11.58 -1.98 -5.07
N ARG A 12 12.27 -1.37 -6.05
CA ARG A 12 11.62 -0.89 -7.27
C ARG A 12 10.85 -1.99 -8.00
N TYR A 13 11.43 -3.16 -8.22
CA TYR A 13 10.68 -4.26 -8.86
C TYR A 13 9.44 -4.69 -8.08
N PHE A 14 9.48 -4.59 -6.75
CA PHE A 14 8.31 -4.86 -5.93
C PHE A 14 7.23 -3.79 -6.11
N ASP A 15 7.61 -2.51 -6.17
CA ASP A 15 6.66 -1.41 -6.42
C ASP A 15 5.96 -1.57 -7.78
N TYR A 16 6.74 -1.90 -8.81
CA TYR A 16 6.20 -2.23 -10.14
C TYR A 16 5.24 -3.42 -10.08
N PHE A 17 5.60 -4.47 -9.36
CA PHE A 17 4.79 -5.67 -9.24
C PHE A 17 3.45 -5.41 -8.54
N ILE A 18 3.46 -4.69 -7.42
CA ILE A 18 2.24 -4.29 -6.71
C ILE A 18 1.40 -3.36 -7.60
N GLY A 19 2.03 -2.42 -8.31
CA GLY A 19 1.35 -1.57 -9.29
C GLY A 19 0.64 -2.38 -10.38
N LEU A 20 1.29 -3.41 -10.92
CA LEU A 20 0.69 -4.29 -11.93
C LEU A 20 -0.54 -5.04 -11.42
N LEU A 21 -0.53 -5.49 -10.16
CA LEU A 21 -1.70 -6.12 -9.53
C LEU A 21 -2.87 -5.14 -9.43
N PHE A 22 -2.61 -3.90 -9.00
CA PHE A 22 -3.63 -2.85 -8.95
C PHE A 22 -4.15 -2.46 -10.34
N ASN A 23 -3.31 -2.51 -11.35
CA ASN A 23 -3.68 -2.23 -12.74
C ASN A 23 -4.60 -3.33 -13.34
N GLN A 24 -4.90 -4.40 -12.61
CA GLN A 24 -5.92 -5.39 -12.99
C GLN A 24 -7.33 -4.99 -12.53
N LEU A 25 -7.45 -3.96 -11.68
CA LEU A 25 -8.76 -3.39 -11.35
C LEU A 25 -9.32 -2.62 -12.55
N PRO A 26 -10.65 -2.65 -12.75
CA PRO A 26 -11.28 -1.88 -13.82
C PRO A 26 -11.21 -0.38 -13.55
N ASP A 27 -10.95 0.37 -14.63
CA ASP A 27 -11.09 1.83 -14.68
C ASP A 27 -10.31 2.59 -13.59
N VAL A 28 -9.07 2.13 -13.32
CA VAL A 28 -8.10 2.83 -12.47
C VAL A 28 -6.86 3.24 -13.26
N ASP A 29 -6.24 4.35 -12.88
CA ASP A 29 -4.92 4.74 -13.41
C ASP A 29 -3.84 4.50 -12.35
N VAL A 30 -2.84 3.68 -12.67
CA VAL A 30 -1.73 3.36 -11.76
C VAL A 30 -0.47 4.11 -12.17
N VAL A 31 0.13 4.83 -11.20
CA VAL A 31 1.42 5.52 -11.35
C VAL A 31 2.38 4.98 -10.29
N ILE A 32 3.55 4.52 -10.72
CA ILE A 32 4.60 3.97 -9.84
C ILE A 32 5.68 5.04 -9.63
N GLY A 33 6.14 5.20 -8.38
CA GLY A 33 7.20 6.16 -8.02
C GLY A 33 6.79 7.62 -8.22
N ARG A 34 5.59 7.99 -7.74
CA ARG A 34 5.06 9.35 -7.89
C ARG A 34 5.71 10.29 -6.87
N GLU A 35 6.38 11.32 -7.35
CA GLU A 35 6.90 12.39 -6.51
C GLU A 35 5.76 13.28 -5.97
N VAL A 36 5.78 13.52 -4.65
CA VAL A 36 4.93 14.49 -3.95
C VAL A 36 5.80 15.42 -3.09
N ALA A 37 5.20 16.47 -2.52
CA ALA A 37 5.93 17.47 -1.73
C ALA A 37 6.71 16.87 -0.54
N THR A 38 6.28 15.71 -0.04
CA THR A 38 6.86 15.00 1.12
C THR A 38 7.75 13.81 0.71
N GLY A 39 8.10 13.69 -0.57
CA GLY A 39 8.94 12.62 -1.13
C GLY A 39 8.18 11.72 -2.10
N GLU A 40 8.72 10.53 -2.37
CA GLU A 40 8.13 9.56 -3.29
C GLU A 40 7.03 8.72 -2.61
N ILE A 41 5.98 8.42 -3.38
CA ILE A 41 4.96 7.40 -3.12
C ILE A 41 5.19 6.24 -4.08
N ASP A 42 5.38 5.04 -3.51
CA ASP A 42 5.75 3.85 -4.27
C ASP A 42 4.70 3.51 -5.35
N VAL A 43 3.40 3.51 -4.99
CA VAL A 43 2.29 3.34 -5.94
C VAL A 43 1.15 4.31 -5.63
N PHE A 44 0.74 5.07 -6.64
CA PHE A 44 -0.44 5.91 -6.62
C PHE A 44 -1.50 5.33 -7.57
N VAL A 45 -2.75 5.23 -7.12
CA VAL A 45 -3.86 4.71 -7.91
C VAL A 45 -4.97 5.76 -7.95
N ALA A 46 -5.27 6.29 -9.14
CA ALA A 46 -6.42 7.17 -9.34
C ALA A 46 -7.69 6.31 -9.52
N CYS A 47 -8.76 6.70 -8.84
CA CYS A 47 -10.03 6.00 -8.79
C CYS A 47 -11.21 6.93 -9.14
N LEU A 48 -10.97 7.94 -9.98
CA LEU A 48 -12.00 8.90 -10.40
C LEU A 48 -13.08 8.24 -11.26
N ASP A 49 -12.65 7.36 -12.18
CA ASP A 49 -13.53 6.62 -13.09
C ASP A 49 -13.78 5.17 -12.63
N ALA A 50 -13.24 4.80 -11.46
CA ALA A 50 -13.37 3.47 -10.91
C ALA A 50 -14.83 3.12 -10.55
N PRO A 51 -15.19 1.83 -10.51
CA PRO A 51 -16.53 1.43 -10.09
C PRO A 51 -16.91 1.98 -8.71
N ASP A 52 -18.20 2.27 -8.55
CA ASP A 52 -18.80 2.89 -7.34
C ASP A 52 -18.32 2.27 -6.02
N TRP A 53 -18.18 0.94 -5.97
CA TRP A 53 -17.77 0.24 -4.75
C TRP A 53 -16.33 0.58 -4.35
N LEU A 54 -15.42 0.73 -5.33
CA LEU A 54 -14.02 1.03 -5.09
C LEU A 54 -13.86 2.50 -4.71
N HIS A 55 -14.50 3.39 -5.47
CA HIS A 55 -14.51 4.82 -5.18
C HIS A 55 -15.09 5.13 -3.78
N ARG A 56 -16.17 4.45 -3.38
CA ARG A 56 -16.73 4.59 -2.02
C ARG A 56 -15.75 4.14 -0.94
N LEU A 57 -15.02 3.04 -1.19
CA LEU A 57 -14.03 2.49 -0.27
C LEU A 57 -12.83 3.43 -0.12
N VAL A 58 -12.15 3.77 -1.22
CA VAL A 58 -10.83 4.44 -1.16
C VAL A 58 -10.86 5.94 -1.45
N GLY A 59 -11.94 6.46 -2.02
CA GLY A 59 -12.05 7.85 -2.49
C GLY A 59 -11.54 8.02 -3.92
N ASP A 60 -11.16 9.25 -4.29
CA ASP A 60 -10.71 9.58 -5.65
C ASP A 60 -9.33 8.98 -5.97
N ALA A 61 -8.57 8.63 -4.95
CA ALA A 61 -7.27 7.98 -5.09
C ALA A 61 -6.91 7.16 -3.85
N THR A 62 -6.06 6.16 -4.04
CA THR A 62 -5.37 5.46 -2.94
C THR A 62 -3.86 5.43 -3.18
N LEU A 63 -3.11 5.36 -2.09
CA LEU A 63 -1.66 5.40 -2.09
C LEU A 63 -1.14 4.17 -1.36
N LEU A 64 -0.04 3.63 -1.85
CA LEU A 64 0.64 2.48 -1.29
C LEU A 64 2.12 2.76 -1.07
N GLU A 65 2.62 2.23 0.03
CA GLU A 65 4.05 2.10 0.31
C GLU A 65 4.37 0.62 0.48
N ASN A 66 5.39 0.13 -0.21
CA ASN A 66 5.77 -1.27 -0.26
C ASN A 66 7.19 -1.47 0.27
N LYS A 67 7.38 -2.53 1.06
CA LYS A 67 8.68 -2.84 1.65
C LYS A 67 9.01 -4.32 1.53
N TRP A 68 10.02 -4.60 0.69
CA TRP A 68 10.68 -5.91 0.60
C TRP A 68 12.04 -5.89 1.29
N ARG A 69 12.03 -6.05 2.61
CA ARG A 69 13.23 -6.16 3.45
C ARG A 69 13.09 -7.34 4.41
N GLU A 70 14.18 -7.74 5.06
CA GLU A 70 14.18 -8.87 6.00
C GLU A 70 13.60 -8.50 7.37
N LYS A 71 13.77 -7.25 7.78
CA LYS A 71 13.35 -6.77 9.11
C LYS A 71 11.91 -6.26 9.07
N PRO A 72 11.07 -6.63 10.06
CA PRO A 72 9.70 -6.12 10.16
C PRO A 72 9.60 -4.58 10.12
N ILE A 73 8.43 -4.10 9.73
CA ILE A 73 8.13 -2.66 9.68
C ILE A 73 7.98 -2.09 11.07
N ARG A 74 8.60 -0.92 11.30
CA ARG A 74 8.58 -0.22 12.59
C ARG A 74 7.55 0.91 12.56
N THR A 75 7.22 1.42 13.74
CA THR A 75 6.24 2.51 13.92
C THR A 75 6.61 3.79 13.17
N ASP A 76 7.90 4.06 13.00
CA ASP A 76 8.39 5.25 12.29
C ASP A 76 8.06 5.18 10.80
N ASP A 77 8.23 4.00 10.17
CA ASP A 77 7.88 3.78 8.76
C ASP A 77 6.37 4.06 8.54
N ILE A 78 5.52 3.58 9.47
CA ILE A 78 4.06 3.77 9.44
C ILE A 78 3.68 5.24 9.61
N SER A 79 4.31 5.93 10.55
CA SER A 79 4.03 7.34 10.83
C SER A 79 4.42 8.23 9.65
N VAL A 80 5.63 8.03 9.12
CA VAL A 80 6.14 8.76 7.96
C VAL A 80 5.22 8.57 6.76
N PHE A 81 4.82 7.34 6.45
CA PHE A 81 3.91 7.10 5.34
C PHE A 81 2.53 7.73 5.55
N HIS A 82 1.94 7.59 6.74
CA HIS A 82 0.62 8.18 7.03
C HIS A 82 0.62 9.70 6.86
N ASP A 83 1.68 10.36 7.33
CA ASP A 83 1.84 11.80 7.19
C ASP A 83 2.00 12.20 5.72
N LYS A 84 2.80 11.45 4.93
CA LYS A 84 2.92 11.66 3.48
C LYS A 84 1.55 11.60 2.80
N VAL A 85 0.74 10.57 3.07
CA VAL A 85 -0.59 10.43 2.43
C VAL A 85 -1.50 11.59 2.80
N SER A 86 -1.53 11.96 4.08
CA SER A 86 -2.36 13.05 4.60
C SER A 86 -2.03 14.40 3.95
N MET A 87 -0.76 14.60 3.55
CA MET A 87 -0.31 15.80 2.85
C MET A 87 -0.45 15.72 1.33
N ALA A 88 -0.40 14.52 0.75
CA ALA A 88 -0.45 14.31 -0.69
C ALA A 88 -1.85 14.55 -1.28
N THR A 89 -2.91 14.12 -0.59
CA THR A 89 -4.28 14.33 -1.05
C THR A 89 -5.31 14.21 0.06
N ALA A 90 -6.28 15.14 0.09
CA ALA A 90 -7.43 15.07 0.99
C ALA A 90 -8.51 14.07 0.52
N SER A 91 -8.42 13.56 -0.71
CA SER A 91 -9.42 12.65 -1.29
C SER A 91 -9.17 11.18 -1.00
N CYS A 92 -8.02 10.83 -0.43
CA CYS A 92 -7.71 9.45 -0.02
C CYS A 92 -8.45 9.11 1.29
N LYS A 93 -9.31 8.10 1.27
CA LYS A 93 -9.98 7.56 2.46
C LYS A 93 -9.24 6.38 3.07
N VAL A 94 -8.60 5.56 2.24
CA VAL A 94 -7.84 4.38 2.65
C VAL A 94 -6.50 4.33 1.92
N CYS A 95 -5.43 4.09 2.67
CA CYS A 95 -4.09 3.85 2.14
C CYS A 95 -3.55 2.50 2.64
N TYR A 96 -2.61 1.93 1.90
CA TYR A 96 -2.12 0.58 2.15
C TYR A 96 -0.61 0.57 2.38
N PHE A 97 -0.17 -0.22 3.35
CA PHE A 97 1.25 -0.47 3.59
C PHE A 97 1.52 -1.95 3.37
N VAL A 98 2.37 -2.30 2.42
CA VAL A 98 2.68 -3.70 2.07
C VAL A 98 4.05 -4.10 2.64
N SER A 99 4.10 -5.18 3.40
CA SER A 99 5.34 -5.69 4.01
C SER A 99 5.55 -7.17 3.75
N MET A 100 6.69 -7.52 3.13
CA MET A 100 7.08 -8.93 2.93
C MET A 100 7.65 -9.60 4.19
N SER A 101 7.88 -8.82 5.26
CA SER A 101 8.43 -9.26 6.56
C SER A 101 7.48 -9.01 7.74
N GLY A 102 6.24 -8.60 7.47
CA GLY A 102 5.26 -8.23 8.47
C GLY A 102 5.58 -6.95 9.25
N PHE A 103 4.83 -6.73 10.33
CA PHE A 103 4.91 -5.54 11.19
C PHE A 103 5.40 -5.91 12.60
N THR A 104 6.10 -5.00 13.29
CA THR A 104 6.48 -5.25 14.68
C THR A 104 5.24 -5.37 15.58
N SER A 105 5.28 -6.33 16.52
CA SER A 105 4.32 -6.51 17.60
C SER A 105 5.03 -6.32 18.94
N GLU A 106 4.97 -5.10 19.49
CA GLU A 106 5.58 -4.77 20.79
C GLU A 106 4.50 -4.64 21.87
N ARG A 107 4.88 -4.82 23.14
CA ARG A 107 3.96 -4.74 24.29
C ARG A 107 3.35 -3.34 24.49
N ASN A 108 4.03 -2.28 24.04
CA ASN A 108 3.64 -0.89 24.34
C ASN A 108 2.96 -0.18 23.16
N MET A 109 3.41 -0.40 21.92
CA MET A 109 2.63 -0.22 20.68
C MET A 109 3.46 -0.71 19.48
N GLY A 110 3.12 -1.84 18.89
CA GLY A 110 3.77 -2.31 17.65
C GLY A 110 3.27 -1.56 16.40
N ALA A 111 4.01 -1.64 15.29
CA ALA A 111 3.57 -1.09 14.00
C ALA A 111 2.18 -1.63 13.58
N ALA A 112 1.88 -2.90 13.86
CA ALA A 112 0.57 -3.49 13.58
C ALA A 112 -0.58 -2.79 14.33
N GLN A 113 -0.37 -2.43 15.59
CA GLN A 113 -1.35 -1.71 16.42
C GLN A 113 -1.45 -0.24 15.98
N LEU A 114 -0.32 0.37 15.61
CA LEU A 114 -0.30 1.74 15.11
C LEU A 114 -1.11 1.89 13.82
N ILE A 115 -0.99 0.96 12.86
CA ILE A 115 -1.81 0.93 11.64
C ILE A 115 -3.30 0.97 12.00
N GLN A 116 -3.75 0.15 12.93
CA GLN A 116 -5.16 0.08 13.35
C GLN A 116 -5.67 1.39 13.98
N SER A 117 -4.77 2.20 14.54
CA SER A 117 -5.11 3.51 15.13
C SER A 117 -5.26 4.64 14.09
N LYS A 118 -4.76 4.46 12.86
CA LYS A 118 -4.83 5.46 11.80
C LYS A 118 -6.16 5.36 11.06
N SER A 119 -7.03 6.36 11.23
CA SER A 119 -8.40 6.35 10.70
C SER A 119 -8.70 7.41 9.63
N ASN A 120 -7.84 8.43 9.47
CA ASN A 120 -8.03 9.48 8.47
C ASN A 120 -6.68 9.94 7.85
N PRO A 121 -6.32 9.45 6.65
CA PRO A 121 -6.93 8.31 5.97
C PRO A 121 -6.79 7.03 6.82
N LYS A 122 -7.72 6.09 6.66
CA LYS A 122 -7.58 4.76 7.25
C LYS A 122 -6.35 4.07 6.66
N MET A 123 -5.52 3.46 7.50
CA MET A 123 -4.40 2.66 7.01
C MET A 123 -4.70 1.16 7.13
N VAL A 124 -4.33 0.40 6.12
CA VAL A 124 -4.42 -1.06 6.11
C VAL A 124 -3.02 -1.63 5.87
N GLY A 125 -2.59 -2.55 6.73
CA GLY A 125 -1.35 -3.29 6.56
C GLY A 125 -1.62 -4.60 5.84
N TRP A 126 -0.87 -4.87 4.77
CA TRP A 126 -0.86 -6.16 4.09
C TRP A 126 0.48 -6.85 4.26
N GLU A 127 0.43 -8.14 4.58
CA GLU A 127 1.60 -8.98 4.75
C GLU A 127 1.81 -9.88 3.53
N ARG A 128 2.80 -10.78 3.61
CA ARG A 128 3.17 -11.66 2.51
C ARG A 128 1.98 -12.50 2.03
N GLU A 129 1.20 -13.02 2.97
CA GLU A 129 0.06 -13.90 2.72
C GLU A 129 -1.04 -13.16 1.94
N ASP A 130 -1.22 -11.86 2.19
CA ASP A 130 -2.14 -11.03 1.43
C ASP A 130 -1.64 -10.85 -0.01
N VAL A 131 -0.35 -10.59 -0.20
CA VAL A 131 0.24 -10.50 -1.55
C VAL A 131 0.07 -11.83 -2.29
N GLU A 132 0.27 -12.98 -1.65
CA GLU A 132 0.02 -14.29 -2.24
C GLU A 132 -1.43 -14.50 -2.66
N VAL A 133 -2.40 -13.96 -1.91
CA VAL A 133 -3.82 -13.92 -2.31
C VAL A 133 -3.99 -13.10 -3.59
N MET A 134 -3.41 -11.90 -3.66
CA MET A 134 -3.51 -11.05 -4.86
C MET A 134 -2.91 -11.73 -6.09
N ILE A 135 -1.77 -12.41 -5.93
CA ILE A 135 -1.10 -13.14 -7.01
C ILE A 135 -1.99 -14.26 -7.53
N ARG A 136 -2.53 -15.07 -6.64
CA ARG A 136 -3.39 -16.21 -7.00
C ARG A 136 -4.64 -15.76 -7.74
N GLU A 137 -5.18 -14.60 -7.38
CA GLU A 137 -6.41 -14.06 -7.95
C GLU A 137 -6.16 -13.11 -9.12
N GLY A 138 -4.90 -12.75 -9.36
CA GLY A 138 -4.50 -11.80 -10.38
C GLY A 138 -5.00 -10.37 -10.12
N SER A 139 -5.35 -10.00 -8.89
CA SER A 139 -5.89 -8.68 -8.54
C SER A 139 -6.01 -8.51 -7.01
N PRO A 140 -5.93 -7.27 -6.47
CA PRO A 140 -6.24 -6.99 -5.06
C PRO A 140 -7.75 -6.97 -4.74
N GLU A 141 -8.63 -7.15 -5.72
CA GLU A 141 -10.07 -6.91 -5.58
C GLU A 141 -10.70 -7.62 -4.36
N ARG A 142 -10.43 -8.92 -4.14
CA ARG A 142 -11.01 -9.65 -3.00
C ARG A 142 -10.61 -9.06 -1.66
N LEU A 143 -9.34 -8.68 -1.52
CA LEU A 143 -8.84 -8.06 -0.29
C LEU A 143 -9.44 -6.67 -0.11
N LEU A 144 -9.63 -5.90 -1.18
CA LEU A 144 -10.32 -4.61 -1.09
C LEU A 144 -11.77 -4.79 -0.66
N ARG A 145 -12.48 -5.76 -1.24
CA ARG A 145 -13.90 -6.04 -0.93
C ARG A 145 -14.13 -6.52 0.50
N SER A 146 -13.18 -7.22 1.12
CA SER A 146 -13.31 -7.63 2.52
C SER A 146 -13.35 -6.45 3.51
N HIS A 147 -13.00 -5.24 3.07
CA HIS A 147 -13.07 -4.01 3.87
C HIS A 147 -14.39 -3.23 3.69
N VAL A 148 -15.23 -3.62 2.72
CA VAL A 148 -16.54 -2.99 2.45
C VAL A 148 -17.65 -3.70 3.24
N MET A 149 -17.44 -4.97 3.61
CA MET A 149 -18.33 -5.78 4.45
C MET A 149 -18.08 -5.56 5.93
#